data_AF-A0A7W0TSF8-F1
#
_entry.id   AF-A0A7W0TSF8-F1
#
_cell.length_a   1.000
_cell.length_b   1.000
_cell.length_c   1.000
_cell.angle_alpha   90.00
_cell.angle_beta   90.00
_cell.angle_gamma   90.00
#
_symmetry.space_group_name_H-M   'P 1'
#
loop_
_entity.id
_entity.type
_entity.pdbx_description
1 polymer ?
#
loop_
_entity_poly.entity_id
_entity_poly.type
_entity_poly.pdbx_seq_one_letter_code
_entity_poly.pdbx_strand_id
1 'polypeptide(L)' 'GRPARVQLACLVDRGHRELPIRPDYVGKNLPTSRDERIQVELMEVDEVDRVLLKPASEEESK' A
#
# COMPACT_ATOMS: atom_id res chain seq x y z
N GLY A 1 -9.00 -25.50 -12.04
CA GLY A 1 -8.84 -24.59 -10.89
C GLY A 1 -9.73 -23.37 -11.03
N ARG A 2 -10.96 -23.44 -10.50
CA ARG A 2 -11.85 -22.28 -10.34
C ARG A 2 -12.03 -22.09 -8.84
N PRO A 3 -11.30 -21.16 -8.20
CA PRO A 3 -11.47 -20.95 -6.77
C PRO A 3 -12.92 -20.55 -6.49
N ALA A 4 -13.46 -21.02 -5.35
CA ALA A 4 -14.80 -20.66 -4.92
C ALA A 4 -14.92 -19.16 -4.58
N ARG A 5 -13.80 -18.53 -4.18
CA ARG A 5 -13.68 -17.09 -3.91
C ARG A 5 -12.24 -16.63 -4.09
N VAL A 6 -12.06 -15.38 -4.49
CA VAL A 6 -10.80 -14.65 -4.43
C VAL A 6 -10.99 -13.48 -3.47
N GLN A 7 -10.00 -13.21 -2.62
CA GLN A 7 -10.03 -12.11 -1.67
C GLN A 7 -8.71 -11.33 -1.75
N LEU A 8 -8.77 -10.04 -1.41
CA LEU A 8 -7.63 -9.14 -1.38
C LEU A 8 -7.42 -8.63 0.05
N ALA A 9 -6.24 -8.87 0.60
CA ALA A 9 -5.77 -8.24 1.83
C ALA A 9 -4.66 -7.24 1.50
N CYS A 10 -4.70 -6.06 2.10
CA CYS A 10 -3.64 -5.07 1.98
C CYS A 10 -3.27 -4.50 3.35
N LEU A 11 -1.98 -4.17 3.55
CA LEU A 11 -1.54 -3.50 4.76
C LEU A 11 -2.05 -2.05 4.83
N VAL A 12 -2.00 -1.33 3.71
CA VAL A 12 -2.43 0.06 3.59
C VAL A 12 -3.36 0.24 2.40
N ASP A 13 -4.50 0.87 2.61
CA ASP A 13 -5.36 1.41 1.54
C ASP A 13 -5.14 2.92 1.47
N ARG A 14 -4.59 3.39 0.33
CA ARG A 14 -4.26 4.80 0.09
C ARG A 14 -5.34 5.59 -0.63
N GLY A 15 -6.46 4.94 -1.00
CA GLY A 15 -7.50 5.53 -1.85
C GLY A 15 -7.10 5.65 -3.32
N HIS A 16 -7.66 6.64 -4.02
CA HIS A 16 -7.41 6.95 -5.44
C HIS A 16 -7.59 5.80 -6.43
N ARG A 17 -8.59 4.94 -6.18
CA ARG A 17 -8.88 3.78 -7.04
C ARG A 17 -9.34 4.24 -8.43
N GLU A 18 -8.77 3.64 -9.46
CA GLU A 18 -9.15 3.86 -10.87
C GLU A 18 -10.02 2.73 -11.43
N LEU A 19 -10.14 1.64 -10.67
CA LEU A 19 -10.98 0.47 -10.97
C LEU A 19 -11.91 0.17 -9.79
N PRO A 20 -13.02 -0.55 -10.00
CA PRO A 20 -13.95 -0.94 -8.93
C PRO A 20 -13.40 -2.10 -8.07
N ILE A 21 -12.13 -2.06 -7.71
CA ILE A 21 -11.48 -3.07 -6.85
C ILE A 21 -11.40 -2.54 -5.42
N ARG A 22 -11.80 -3.36 -4.45
CA ARG A 22 -11.75 -3.05 -3.02
C ARG A 22 -11.12 -4.22 -2.27
N PRO A 23 -10.16 -3.98 -1.35
CA PRO A 23 -9.67 -5.02 -0.45
C PRO A 23 -10.78 -5.52 0.48
N ASP A 24 -10.83 -6.83 0.70
CA ASP A 24 -11.67 -7.46 1.73
C ASP A 24 -11.15 -7.12 3.14
N TYR A 25 -9.83 -6.98 3.27
CA TYR A 25 -9.15 -6.70 4.54
C TYR A 25 -8.14 -5.56 4.35
N VAL A 26 -8.18 -4.59 5.28
CA VAL A 26 -7.31 -3.42 5.27
C VAL A 26 -6.68 -3.28 6.65
N GLY A 27 -5.34 -3.20 6.72
CA GLY A 27 -4.65 -2.90 7.97
C GLY A 27 -4.89 -1.46 8.42
N LYS A 28 -4.59 -0.49 7.54
CA LYS A 28 -4.84 0.94 7.79
C LYS A 28 -5.36 1.67 6.55
N ASN A 29 -6.37 2.51 6.74
CA ASN A 29 -6.79 3.48 5.72
C ASN A 29 -6.00 4.77 5.93
N LEU A 30 -5.26 5.20 4.91
CA LEU A 30 -4.46 6.42 4.93
C LEU A 30 -4.86 7.29 3.74
N PRO A 31 -5.69 8.33 3.95
CA PRO A 31 -5.96 9.31 2.90
C PRO A 31 -4.64 9.97 2.49
N THR A 32 -4.37 10.00 1.19
CA THR A 32 -3.17 10.63 0.62
C THR A 32 -3.58 11.67 -0.42
N SER A 33 -2.68 12.58 -0.78
CA SER A 33 -2.77 13.34 -2.03
C SER A 33 -2.24 12.49 -3.21
N ARG A 34 -2.44 12.97 -4.45
CA ARG A 34 -1.86 12.32 -5.63
C ARG A 34 -0.34 12.48 -5.71
N ASP A 35 0.19 13.53 -5.09
CA ASP A 35 1.63 13.84 -5.04
C ASP A 35 2.33 13.21 -3.84
N GLU A 36 1.66 12.30 -3.14
CA GLU A 36 2.18 11.51 -2.03
C GLU A 36 2.34 10.04 -2.41
N ARG A 37 3.25 9.34 -1.75
CA ARG A 37 3.52 7.91 -1.91
C ARG A 37 3.61 7.22 -0.56
N ILE A 38 3.05 6.02 -0.49
CA ILE A 38 3.24 5.11 0.64
C ILE A 38 4.44 4.22 0.34
N GLN A 39 5.43 4.23 1.23
CA GLN A 39 6.53 3.28 1.27
C GLN A 39 6.32 2.35 2.46
N VAL A 40 6.24 1.05 2.17
CA VAL A 40 6.13 0.00 3.18
C VAL A 40 7.49 -0.68 3.25
N GLU A 41 8.08 -0.67 4.42
CA GLU A 41 9.32 -1.39 4.72
C GLU A 41 9.01 -2.54 5.66
N LEU A 42 9.54 -3.72 5.33
CA LEU A 42 9.34 -4.95 6.08
C LEU A 42 10.68 -5.50 6.54
N MET A 43 10.71 -6.07 7.75
CA MET A 43 11.91 -6.66 8.36
C MET A 43 12.68 -7.59 7.41
N GLU A 44 12.00 -8.41 6.62
CA GLU A 44 12.61 -9.41 5.74
C GLU A 44 13.34 -8.82 4.52
N VAL A 45 13.03 -7.58 4.14
CA VAL A 45 13.57 -6.94 2.93
C VAL A 45 14.42 -5.71 3.30
N ASP A 46 13.99 -4.95 4.31
CA ASP A 46 14.51 -3.63 4.65
C ASP A 46 15.12 -3.55 6.06
N GLU A 47 15.14 -4.67 6.80
CA GLU A 47 15.65 -4.77 8.19
C GLU A 47 14.89 -3.91 9.23
N VAL A 48 13.71 -3.40 8.87
CA VAL A 48 12.84 -2.60 9.74
C VAL A 48 11.38 -2.71 9.31
N ASP A 49 10.46 -2.75 10.28
CA ASP A 49 9.02 -2.65 10.04
C ASP A 49 8.53 -1.21 10.20
N ARG A 50 8.15 -0.56 9.09
CA ARG A 50 7.49 0.76 9.14
C ARG A 50 6.73 1.09 7.86
N VAL A 51 5.81 2.03 7.99
CA VAL A 51 5.07 2.62 6.86
C VAL A 51 5.32 4.11 6.85
N LEU A 52 5.85 4.62 5.74
CA LEU A 52 6.21 6.02 5.53
C LEU A 52 5.30 6.67 4.48
N LEU A 53 4.91 7.92 4.72
CA LEU A 53 4.28 8.79 3.73
C LEU A 53 5.34 9.75 3.21
N LYS A 54 5.67 9.67 1.92
CA LYS A 54 6.70 10.47 1.26
C LYS A 54 6.10 11.33 0.14
N PRO A 55 6.71 12.47 -0.23
CA PRO A 55 6.41 13.15 -1.48
C PRO A 55 6.73 12.25 -2.68
N ALA A 56 5.98 12.35 -3.78
CA ALA A 56 6.18 11.52 -4.97
C ALA A 56 7.50 11.83 -5.72
N SER A 57 8.14 12.97 -5.45
CA SER A 57 9.35 13.46 -6.10
C SER A 57 10.66 13.04 -5.40
N GLU A 58 10.60 12.40 -4.24
CA GLU A 58 11.78 11.88 -3.56
C GLU A 58 11.98 10.42 -3.98
N GLU A 59 12.64 10.20 -5.13
CA GLU A 59 13.34 8.95 -5.39
C GLU A 59 14.68 9.02 -4.66
N GLU A 60 14.88 8.16 -3.66
CA GLU A 60 16.11 8.13 -2.87
C GLU A 60 17.31 7.77 -3.76
N SER A 61 18.29 8.68 -3.79
CA SER A 61 19.71 8.30 -3.86
C SER A 61 19.93 7.13 -2.90
N LYS A 62 20.31 5.98 -3.49
CA LYS A 62 20.84 4.83 -2.74
C LYS A 62 22.00 5.23 -1.85
#